data_AF-A0A554LN75-F1
#
_entry.id   AF-A0A554LN75-F1
#
_cell.length_a   1.000
_cell.length_b   1.000
_cell.length_c   1.000
_cell.angle_alpha   90.00
_cell.angle_beta   90.00
_cell.angle_gamma   90.00
#
_symmetry.space_group_name_H-M   'P 1'
#
loop_
_entity.id
_entity.type
_entity.pdbx_description
1 polymer ?
#
loop_
_entity_poly.entity_id
_entity_poly.type
_entity_poly.pdbx_seq_one_letter_code
_entity_poly.pdbx_strand_id
1 'polypeptide(L)'
;MKKAFTIIELLIVISIISVLVGMVFFVATLVRNRGVNSKIDADLSMFKIALLQYQKEKGMLPTSTASDSWCKIGVDTDCLKELLDGKYVAKLQKGPNDKCGPLSGDFDKECYYYFVGSNYVSISAIKTPAKYGDFPAAKDCSSTTTTTGGTKRFCVGVMK
;
A
#
# COMPACT_ATOMS: atom_id res chain seq x y z
N MET A 1 4.99 9.10 -61.12
CA MET A 1 6.20 8.40 -60.64
C MET A 1 5.99 8.04 -59.17
N LYS A 2 6.01 6.75 -58.79
CA LYS A 2 5.88 6.34 -57.39
C LYS A 2 7.29 6.25 -56.79
N LYS A 3 7.61 7.08 -55.79
CA LYS A 3 8.85 6.96 -55.02
C LYS A 3 8.69 5.75 -54.09
N ALA A 4 9.48 4.71 -54.30
CA ALA A 4 9.62 3.61 -53.35
C ALA A 4 10.49 4.09 -52.18
N PHE A 5 10.01 3.91 -50.96
CA PHE A 5 10.81 4.11 -49.76
C PHE A 5 12.00 3.16 -49.79
N THR A 6 13.18 3.65 -49.42
CA THR A 6 14.36 2.79 -49.37
C THR A 6 14.30 1.90 -48.14
N ILE A 7 14.78 0.66 -48.25
CA ILE A 7 14.79 -0.29 -47.11
C ILE A 7 15.63 0.27 -45.95
N ILE A 8 16.70 1.00 -46.24
CA ILE A 8 17.55 1.63 -45.23
C ILE A 8 16.80 2.69 -44.42
N GLU A 9 15.90 3.43 -45.08
CA GLU A 9 15.08 4.46 -44.43
C GLU A 9 14.07 3.82 -43.47
N LEU A 10 13.47 2.70 -43.85
CA LEU A 10 12.61 1.94 -42.94
C LEU A 10 13.41 1.35 -41.77
N LEU A 11 14.64 0.88 -42.01
CA LEU A 11 15.50 0.29 -40.99
C LEU A 11 15.94 1.32 -39.93
N ILE A 12 16.31 2.53 -40.35
CA ILE A 12 16.71 3.59 -39.42
C ILE A 12 15.51 4.01 -38.57
N VAL A 13 14.31 4.11 -39.14
CA VAL A 13 13.10 4.50 -38.40
C VAL A 13 12.79 3.51 -37.27
N ILE A 14 12.81 2.20 -37.55
CA ILE A 14 12.56 1.20 -36.51
C ILE A 14 13.66 1.20 -35.44
N SER A 15 14.92 1.52 -35.80
CA SER A 15 16.01 1.65 -34.84
C SER A 15 15.84 2.86 -33.91
N ILE A 16 15.33 3.98 -34.41
CA ILE A 16 15.07 5.16 -33.58
C ILE A 16 13.87 4.91 -32.66
N ILE A 17 12.80 4.30 -33.19
CA ILE A 17 11.61 3.98 -32.41
C ILE A 17 11.95 2.99 -31.28
N SER A 18 12.77 1.98 -31.53
CA SER A 18 13.13 0.99 -30.50
C SER A 18 13.88 1.61 -29.32
N VAL A 19 14.80 2.53 -29.58
CA VAL A 19 15.54 3.27 -28.55
C VAL A 19 14.58 4.14 -27.73
N LEU A 20 13.68 4.88 -28.38
CA LEU A 20 12.71 5.75 -27.70
C LEU A 20 11.74 4.95 -26.83
N VAL A 21 11.21 3.83 -27.34
CA VAL A 21 10.28 2.96 -26.59
C VAL A 21 10.95 2.40 -25.33
N GLY A 22 12.21 1.97 -25.43
CA GLY A 22 12.97 1.47 -24.28
C GLY A 22 13.07 2.49 -23.14
N MET A 23 13.35 3.76 -23.46
CA MET A 23 13.45 4.82 -22.46
C MET A 23 12.09 5.16 -21.83
N VAL A 24 11.02 5.24 -22.63
CA VAL A 24 9.68 5.57 -22.14
C VAL A 24 9.17 4.52 -21.16
N PHE A 25 9.41 3.23 -21.44
CA PHE A 25 8.96 2.14 -20.57
C PHE A 25 9.57 2.20 -19.16
N PHE A 26 10.87 2.53 -19.08
CA PHE A 26 11.56 2.67 -17.80
C PHE A 26 10.97 3.82 -16.95
N VAL A 27 10.76 4.99 -17.57
CA VAL A 27 10.21 6.16 -16.87
C VAL A 27 8.76 5.92 -16.41
N ALA A 28 7.93 5.29 -17.24
CA ALA A 28 6.54 5.02 -16.91
C ALA A 28 6.39 4.17 -15.63
N THR A 29 7.26 3.16 -15.45
CA THR A 29 7.26 2.30 -14.25
C THR A 29 7.65 3.08 -12.99
N LEU A 30 8.66 3.95 -13.10
CA LEU A 30 9.09 4.80 -11.99
C LEU A 30 7.99 5.77 -11.54
N VAL A 31 7.33 6.44 -12.49
CA VAL A 31 6.25 7.40 -12.20
C VAL A 31 5.05 6.69 -11.56
N ARG A 32 4.68 5.51 -12.07
CA ARG A 32 3.60 4.71 -11.48
C ARG A 32 3.88 4.35 -10.03
N ASN A 33 5.08 3.87 -9.73
CA ASN A 33 5.47 3.50 -8.36
C ASN A 33 5.45 4.71 -7.41
N ARG A 34 5.89 5.89 -7.89
CA ARG A 34 5.81 7.14 -7.12
C ARG A 34 4.37 7.55 -6.84
N GLY A 35 3.47 7.43 -7.83
CA GLY A 35 2.05 7.72 -7.65
C GLY A 35 1.39 6.80 -6.61
N VAL A 36 1.70 5.50 -6.68
CA VAL A 36 1.20 4.52 -5.69
C VAL A 36 1.73 4.83 -4.29
N ASN A 37 3.03 5.12 -4.14
CA ASN A 37 3.59 5.49 -2.84
C ASN A 37 2.96 6.77 -2.27
N SER A 38 2.69 7.78 -3.10
CA SER A 38 2.02 9.00 -2.67
C SER A 38 0.60 8.73 -2.17
N LYS A 39 -0.13 7.79 -2.81
CA LYS A 39 -1.44 7.36 -2.34
C LYS A 39 -1.35 6.62 -1.01
N ILE A 40 -0.36 5.74 -0.84
CA ILE A 40 -0.09 5.08 0.45
C ILE A 40 0.12 6.11 1.55
N ASP A 41 0.95 7.13 1.31
CA ASP A 41 1.23 8.16 2.31
C ASP A 41 -0.01 8.96 2.71
N ALA A 42 -0.87 9.29 1.74
CA ALA A 42 -2.15 9.95 2.01
C ALA A 42 -3.11 9.06 2.81
N ASP A 43 -3.28 7.80 2.40
CA ASP A 43 -4.20 6.85 3.04
C ASP A 43 -3.75 6.55 4.48
N LEU A 44 -2.45 6.29 4.69
CA LEU A 44 -1.89 6.03 6.03
C LEU A 44 -2.04 7.24 6.96
N SER A 45 -1.84 8.45 6.44
CA SER A 45 -2.03 9.69 7.22
C SER A 45 -3.50 9.88 7.59
N MET A 46 -4.42 9.63 6.66
CA MET A 46 -5.86 9.67 6.91
C MET A 46 -6.26 8.68 8.01
N PHE A 47 -5.80 7.43 7.94
CA PHE A 47 -6.11 6.45 8.97
C PHE A 47 -5.51 6.83 10.33
N LYS A 48 -4.28 7.36 10.37
CA LYS A 48 -3.67 7.83 11.62
C LYS A 48 -4.51 8.93 12.26
N ILE A 49 -5.00 9.90 11.49
CA ILE A 49 -5.86 10.96 11.97
C ILE A 49 -7.18 10.39 12.52
N ALA A 50 -7.79 9.45 11.79
CA ALA A 50 -9.04 8.84 12.23
C ALA A 50 -8.87 8.04 13.55
N LEU A 51 -7.76 7.32 13.70
CA LEU A 51 -7.42 6.61 14.94
C LEU A 51 -7.22 7.58 16.12
N LEU A 52 -6.52 8.68 15.90
CA LEU A 52 -6.31 9.71 16.93
C LEU A 52 -7.63 10.38 17.33
N GLN A 53 -8.53 10.62 16.37
CA GLN A 53 -9.84 11.18 16.66
C GLN A 53 -10.70 10.20 17.46
N TYR A 54 -10.71 8.92 17.08
CA TYR A 54 -11.38 7.87 17.83
C TYR A 54 -10.86 7.78 19.27
N GLN A 55 -9.54 7.77 19.45
CA GLN A 55 -8.90 7.77 20.79
C GLN A 55 -9.29 8.99 21.60
N LYS A 56 -9.35 10.18 20.99
CA LYS A 56 -9.75 11.42 21.66
C LYS A 56 -11.18 11.37 22.17
N GLU A 57 -12.10 10.75 21.43
CA GLU A 57 -13.53 10.70 21.77
C GLU A 57 -13.88 9.53 22.70
N LYS A 58 -13.25 8.37 22.53
CA LYS A 58 -13.55 7.13 23.29
C LYS A 58 -12.57 6.84 24.42
N GLY A 59 -11.44 7.53 24.47
CA GLY A 59 -10.36 7.29 25.43
C GLY A 59 -9.60 5.97 25.19
N MET A 60 -9.91 5.25 24.12
CA MET A 60 -9.31 3.97 23.77
C MET A 60 -9.13 3.86 22.26
N LEU A 61 -8.15 3.06 21.83
CA LEU A 61 -7.97 2.74 20.42
C LEU A 61 -8.89 1.58 20.01
N PRO A 62 -9.33 1.53 18.74
CA PRO A 62 -10.25 0.50 18.28
C PRO A 62 -9.59 -0.86 18.33
N THR A 63 -10.22 -1.81 19.01
CA THR A 63 -9.73 -3.18 19.09
C THR A 63 -10.20 -3.98 17.89
N SER A 64 -9.34 -4.82 17.34
CA SER A 64 -9.78 -5.86 16.41
C SER A 64 -10.43 -6.98 17.22
N THR A 65 -11.61 -7.45 16.83
CA THR A 65 -12.21 -8.69 17.38
C THR A 65 -11.46 -9.92 16.90
N ALA A 66 -10.61 -9.81 15.87
CA ALA A 66 -9.71 -10.87 15.47
C ALA A 66 -8.60 -11.00 16.52
N SER A 67 -8.74 -11.99 17.39
CA SER A 67 -7.77 -12.42 18.39
C SER A 67 -6.35 -12.47 17.79
N ASP A 68 -5.49 -11.56 18.25
CA ASP A 68 -4.03 -11.53 18.09
C ASP A 68 -3.45 -11.56 16.66
N SER A 69 -4.22 -11.17 15.65
CA SER A 69 -3.79 -11.32 14.25
C SER A 69 -3.92 -10.03 13.45
N TRP A 70 -2.94 -9.83 12.56
CA TRP A 70 -2.99 -8.82 11.51
C TRP A 70 -4.32 -8.86 10.78
N CYS A 71 -4.87 -7.69 10.51
CA CYS A 71 -6.19 -7.53 9.93
C CYS A 71 -6.10 -6.74 8.62
N LYS A 72 -6.70 -7.24 7.53
CA LYS A 72 -6.71 -6.59 6.22
C LYS A 72 -7.83 -5.57 6.14
N ILE A 73 -7.46 -4.30 5.98
CA ILE A 73 -8.43 -3.21 5.91
C ILE A 73 -9.28 -3.34 4.64
N GLY A 74 -10.60 -3.26 4.78
CA GLY A 74 -11.55 -3.30 3.66
C GLY A 74 -11.74 -4.67 3.01
N VAL A 75 -11.14 -5.72 3.58
CA VAL A 75 -11.36 -7.12 3.20
C VAL A 75 -11.92 -7.91 4.38
N ASP A 76 -11.28 -7.82 5.54
CA ASP A 76 -11.77 -8.47 6.75
C ASP A 76 -12.97 -7.69 7.28
N THR A 77 -14.07 -8.38 7.55
CA THR A 77 -15.38 -7.76 7.87
C THR A 77 -15.39 -6.97 9.17
N ASP A 78 -14.45 -7.26 10.06
CA ASP A 78 -14.40 -6.67 11.40
C ASP A 78 -13.26 -5.64 11.56
N CYS A 79 -12.46 -5.45 10.52
CA CYS A 79 -11.31 -4.54 10.57
C CYS A 79 -11.74 -3.09 10.67
N LEU A 80 -11.39 -2.40 11.77
CA LEU A 80 -11.66 -0.97 11.95
C LEU A 80 -13.16 -0.61 11.73
N LYS A 81 -14.07 -1.57 11.94
CA LYS A 81 -15.51 -1.37 11.76
C LYS A 81 -16.02 -0.22 12.63
N GLU A 82 -15.47 -0.09 13.83
CA GLU A 82 -15.76 1.00 14.76
C GLU A 82 -15.46 2.40 14.18
N LEU A 83 -14.44 2.54 13.32
CA LEU A 83 -14.15 3.82 12.66
C LEU A 83 -15.20 4.14 11.58
N LEU A 84 -15.68 3.13 10.88
CA LEU A 84 -16.69 3.28 9.84
C LEU A 84 -18.05 3.61 10.47
N ASP A 85 -18.46 2.83 11.48
CA ASP A 85 -19.71 3.01 12.20
C ASP A 85 -19.72 4.34 12.98
N GLY A 86 -18.57 4.71 13.55
CA GLY A 86 -18.36 5.99 14.22
C GLY A 86 -18.19 7.19 13.28
N LYS A 87 -18.23 7.00 11.96
CA LYS A 87 -18.07 8.05 10.93
C LYS A 87 -16.74 8.83 11.00
N TYR A 88 -15.70 8.23 11.58
CA TYR A 88 -14.34 8.78 11.58
C TYR A 88 -13.68 8.67 10.20
N VAL A 89 -14.13 7.71 9.39
CA VAL A 89 -13.74 7.54 7.98
C VAL A 89 -14.98 7.31 7.15
N ALA A 90 -15.05 7.94 5.97
CA ALA A 90 -16.17 7.75 5.04
C ALA A 90 -16.14 6.37 4.35
N LYS A 91 -14.94 5.82 4.14
CA LYS A 91 -14.73 4.52 3.52
C LYS A 91 -13.37 3.96 3.94
N LEU A 92 -13.31 2.65 4.16
CA LEU A 92 -12.06 1.92 4.33
C LEU A 92 -11.46 1.60 2.95
N GLN A 93 -10.28 2.16 2.67
CA GLN A 93 -9.53 1.82 1.47
C GLN A 93 -9.01 0.39 1.58
N LYS A 94 -9.22 -0.42 0.54
CA LYS A 94 -8.77 -1.83 0.53
C LYS A 94 -7.26 -1.94 0.34
N GLY A 95 -6.67 -1.00 -0.39
CA GLY A 95 -5.26 -0.97 -0.71
C GLY A 95 -4.92 0.16 -1.68
N PRO A 96 -3.63 0.37 -1.99
CA PRO A 96 -3.17 1.48 -2.81
C PRO A 96 -3.69 1.43 -4.25
N ASN A 97 -4.01 0.25 -4.73
CA ASN A 97 -4.43 -0.04 -6.11
C ASN A 97 -5.76 -0.82 -6.18
N ASP A 98 -6.52 -0.85 -5.08
CA ASP A 98 -7.82 -1.52 -4.98
C ASP A 98 -7.82 -3.03 -5.31
N LYS A 99 -6.64 -3.66 -5.33
CA LYS A 99 -6.50 -5.09 -5.65
C LYS A 99 -6.44 -6.00 -4.43
N CYS A 100 -6.53 -5.45 -3.22
CA CYS A 100 -6.62 -6.24 -2.02
C CYS A 100 -7.88 -7.11 -2.05
N GLY A 101 -7.69 -8.43 -1.97
CA GLY A 101 -8.75 -9.43 -2.14
C GLY A 101 -8.90 -10.37 -0.94
N PRO A 102 -10.02 -11.12 -0.87
CA PRO A 102 -10.31 -12.06 0.23
C PRO A 102 -9.43 -13.32 0.21
N LEU A 103 -8.78 -13.63 -0.91
CA LEU A 103 -7.92 -14.80 -1.06
C LEU A 103 -6.48 -14.46 -0.66
N SER A 104 -5.87 -15.28 0.20
CA SER A 104 -4.44 -15.23 0.53
C SER A 104 -3.59 -15.58 -0.69
N GLY A 105 -2.52 -14.82 -0.95
CA GLY A 105 -1.68 -14.96 -2.16
C GLY A 105 -0.90 -13.68 -2.49
N ASP A 106 -0.50 -13.48 -3.76
CA ASP A 106 0.26 -12.27 -4.16
C ASP A 106 -0.48 -10.94 -3.90
N PHE A 107 -1.82 -10.98 -3.81
CA PHE A 107 -2.66 -9.84 -3.48
C PHE A 107 -2.52 -9.37 -2.02
N ASP A 108 -1.96 -10.20 -1.14
CA ASP A 108 -1.59 -9.81 0.23
C ASP A 108 -0.54 -8.68 0.25
N LYS A 109 0.23 -8.54 -0.84
CA LYS A 109 1.19 -7.44 -0.98
C LYS A 109 0.52 -6.10 -1.27
N GLU A 110 -0.73 -6.13 -1.73
CA GLU A 110 -1.48 -4.97 -2.20
C GLU A 110 -2.50 -4.47 -1.18
N CYS A 111 -2.55 -5.09 0.01
CA CYS A 111 -3.46 -4.74 1.10
C CYS A 111 -2.85 -3.76 2.11
N TYR A 112 -3.71 -2.95 2.74
CA TYR A 112 -3.39 -2.30 4.00
C TYR A 112 -3.67 -3.24 5.16
N TYR A 113 -2.80 -3.20 6.16
CA TYR A 113 -2.95 -4.07 7.32
C TYR A 113 -2.96 -3.28 8.60
N TYR A 114 -3.88 -3.63 9.47
CA TYR A 114 -4.04 -3.10 10.81
C TYR A 114 -3.55 -4.12 11.83
N PHE A 115 -2.85 -3.65 12.85
CA PHE A 115 -2.39 -4.46 13.96
C PHE A 115 -2.65 -3.74 15.29
N VAL A 116 -3.10 -4.49 16.28
CA VAL A 116 -3.35 -4.00 17.65
C VAL A 116 -2.36 -4.69 18.57
N GLY A 117 -1.37 -3.93 19.03
CA GLY A 117 -0.45 -4.37 20.07
C GLY A 117 -0.97 -4.06 21.47
N SER A 118 -0.22 -4.49 22.49
CA SER A 118 -0.57 -4.24 23.89
C SER A 118 -0.65 -2.74 24.21
N ASN A 119 0.27 -1.92 23.69
CA ASN A 119 0.40 -0.49 24.00
C ASN A 119 0.31 0.43 22.77
N TYR A 120 0.01 -0.11 21.60
CA TYR A 120 -0.05 0.66 20.35
C TYR A 120 -0.99 0.01 19.35
N VAL A 121 -1.31 0.76 18.30
CA VAL A 121 -1.88 0.22 17.07
C VAL A 121 -1.05 0.71 15.89
N SER A 122 -0.94 -0.11 14.85
CA SER A 122 -0.21 0.25 13.64
C SER A 122 -0.98 -0.11 12.39
N ILE A 123 -0.75 0.65 11.33
CA ILE A 123 -1.24 0.38 9.98
C ILE A 123 -0.04 0.31 9.05
N SER A 124 0.01 -0.73 8.23
CA SER A 124 1.12 -1.02 7.34
C SER A 124 0.71 -1.20 5.88
N ALA A 125 1.63 -0.89 4.97
CA ALA A 125 1.50 -1.04 3.53
C ALA A 125 2.86 -1.36 2.89
N ILE A 126 2.88 -1.98 1.72
CA ILE A 126 4.13 -2.14 0.95
C ILE A 126 4.32 -0.94 0.04
N LYS A 127 5.51 -0.34 0.09
CA LYS A 127 5.97 0.68 -0.85
C LYS A 127 6.97 0.09 -1.85
N THR A 128 7.10 0.71 -3.01
CA THR A 128 8.08 0.31 -4.03
C THR A 128 9.07 1.45 -4.30
N PRO A 129 10.39 1.30 -4.02
CA PRO A 129 11.01 0.15 -3.37
C PRO A 129 10.58 0.00 -1.90
N ALA A 130 10.74 -1.20 -1.34
CA ALA A 130 10.33 -1.47 0.03
C ALA A 130 11.12 -0.62 1.04
N LYS A 131 10.40 0.11 1.89
CA LYS A 131 10.95 1.02 2.90
C LYS A 131 10.31 0.74 4.26
N TYR A 132 11.08 0.93 5.33
CA TYR A 132 10.55 0.97 6.69
C TYR A 132 9.90 2.32 6.97
N GLY A 133 8.88 2.33 7.82
CA GLY A 133 8.33 3.56 8.39
C GLY A 133 9.07 3.97 9.67
N ASP A 134 8.84 5.20 10.10
CA ASP A 134 9.53 5.81 11.25
C ASP A 134 8.87 5.49 12.61
N PHE A 135 7.92 4.54 12.65
CA PHE A 135 7.22 4.23 13.89
C PHE A 135 8.06 3.33 14.80
N PRO A 136 8.37 3.73 16.05
CA PRO A 136 9.34 3.05 16.92
C PRO A 136 8.90 1.64 17.36
N ALA A 137 7.62 1.30 17.24
CA ALA A 137 7.12 -0.07 17.42
C ALA A 137 7.37 -0.96 16.18
N ALA A 138 8.52 -0.78 15.53
CA ALA A 138 8.91 -1.42 14.26
C ALA A 138 9.10 -2.95 14.34
N LYS A 139 8.91 -3.58 15.52
CA LYS A 139 9.01 -5.05 15.66
C LYS A 139 8.03 -5.75 14.72
N ASP A 140 6.78 -5.29 14.63
CA ASP A 140 5.79 -5.93 13.74
C ASP A 140 5.87 -5.40 12.31
N CYS A 141 6.41 -4.21 12.09
CA CYS A 141 6.63 -3.69 10.73
C CYS A 141 7.71 -4.46 9.93
N SER A 142 8.42 -5.36 10.61
CA SER A 142 9.49 -6.17 10.07
C SER A 142 9.27 -7.69 10.17
N SER A 143 8.21 -8.21 10.79
CA SER A 143 8.08 -9.67 10.97
C SER A 143 6.72 -10.24 10.58
N THR A 144 6.83 -11.37 9.87
CA THR A 144 5.80 -12.40 9.61
C THR A 144 4.68 -12.05 8.64
N THR A 145 4.97 -12.14 7.34
CA THR A 145 4.25 -13.20 6.60
C THR A 145 5.05 -14.47 6.81
N THR A 146 4.42 -15.48 7.39
CA THR A 146 4.90 -16.87 7.37
C THR A 146 5.44 -17.23 5.99
N THR A 147 6.51 -18.02 5.96
CA THR A 147 7.37 -18.38 4.81
C THR A 147 8.53 -17.41 4.54
N THR A 148 9.70 -17.78 5.06
CA THR A 148 11.02 -17.68 4.41
C THR A 148 11.25 -16.46 3.50
N GLY A 149 11.33 -15.26 4.10
CA GLY A 149 11.70 -14.02 3.39
C GLY A 149 10.75 -12.85 3.69
N GLY A 150 10.86 -12.25 4.89
CA GLY A 150 9.95 -11.22 5.38
C GLY A 150 9.78 -10.04 4.42
N THR A 151 8.53 -9.80 3.99
CA THR A 151 8.19 -8.67 3.13
C THR A 151 8.24 -7.37 3.94
N LYS A 152 9.17 -6.47 3.62
CA LYS A 152 9.34 -5.18 4.32
C LYS A 152 8.14 -4.27 4.07
N ARG A 153 7.55 -3.73 5.14
CA ARG A 153 6.37 -2.85 5.07
C ARG A 153 6.65 -1.51 5.72
N PHE A 154 6.08 -0.47 5.12
CA PHE A 154 6.05 0.86 5.70
C PHE A 154 4.87 0.93 6.66
N CYS A 155 5.11 1.43 7.87
CA CYS A 155 4.08 1.54 8.90
C CYS A 155 3.96 2.95 9.46
N VAL A 156 2.74 3.26 9.89
CA VAL A 156 2.43 4.35 10.81
C VAL A 156 1.65 3.81 11.99
N GLY A 157 1.75 4.42 13.16
CA GLY A 157 1.01 3.95 14.33
C GLY A 157 0.72 5.06 15.33
N VAL A 158 -0.04 4.68 16.36
CA VAL A 158 -0.47 5.51 17.48
C VAL A 158 -0.26 4.71 18.77
N MET A 159 0.24 5.38 19.81
CA MET A 159 0.41 4.77 21.15
C MET A 159 -0.90 4.92 21.94
N LYS A 160 -1.23 3.90 22.75
CA LYS A 160 -2.39 3.93 23.64
C LYS A 160 -2.24 4.99 24.74
#